data_AF-C6PWU2-F1
#
_entry.id   AF-C6PWU2-F1
#
_cell.length_a   1.000
_cell.length_b   1.000
_cell.length_c   1.000
_cell.angle_alpha   90.00
_cell.angle_beta   90.00
_cell.angle_gamma   90.00
#
_symmetry.space_group_name_H-M   'P 1'
#
loop_
_entity.id
_entity.type
_entity.pdbx_description
1 polymer ?
#
loop_
_entity_poly.entity_id
_entity_poly.type
_entity_poly.pdbx_seq_one_letter_code
_entity_poly.pdbx_strand_id
1 'polypeptide(L)' 'MTQSISNNDTKFVSSTDGKLEKVKVNGKDAAISDDRYIDWEYDNVLYEVSGKGAFGKDELIKIAESVK' A
#
# COMPACT_ATOMS: atom_id res chain seq x y z
N MET A 1 6.13 15.21 -21.18
CA MET A 1 7.21 15.03 -20.21
C MET A 1 6.99 16.04 -19.10
N THR A 2 6.60 15.60 -17.91
CA THR A 2 6.39 16.48 -16.75
C THR A 2 7.29 15.96 -15.64
N GLN A 3 8.27 16.77 -15.23
CA GLN A 3 9.15 16.49 -14.09
C GLN A 3 8.34 16.63 -12.80
N SER A 4 8.38 15.62 -11.93
CA SER A 4 7.86 15.74 -10.56
C SER A 4 9.01 16.06 -9.62
N ILE A 5 8.93 17.25 -9.04
CA ILE A 5 9.78 17.73 -7.95
C ILE A 5 9.52 16.82 -6.74
N SER A 6 10.59 16.24 -6.19
CA SER A 6 10.54 15.35 -5.03
C SER A 6 10.15 16.13 -3.78
N ASN A 7 8.84 16.18 -3.49
CA ASN A 7 8.32 16.66 -2.23
C ASN A 7 8.03 15.44 -1.32
N ASN A 8 8.69 15.40 -0.17
CA ASN A 8 8.72 14.34 0.84
C ASN A 8 7.37 14.06 1.55
N ASP A 9 6.26 14.62 1.06
CA ASP A 9 4.93 14.52 1.66
C ASP A 9 3.84 14.31 0.61
N THR A 10 4.15 13.57 -0.46
CA THR A 10 3.16 13.30 -1.51
C THR A 10 2.43 11.99 -1.20
N LYS A 11 1.53 12.02 -0.22
CA LYS A 11 0.46 11.02 -0.12
C LYS A 11 -0.51 11.25 -1.27
N PHE A 12 -0.37 10.50 -2.35
CA PHE A 12 -1.36 10.43 -3.40
C PHE A 12 -2.62 9.76 -2.85
N VAL A 13 -3.60 10.56 -2.40
CA VAL A 13 -4.99 10.10 -2.30
C VAL A 13 -5.67 10.49 -3.60
N SER A 14 -5.49 9.67 -4.63
CA SER A 14 -6.34 9.72 -5.81
C SER A 14 -7.67 9.06 -5.47
N SER A 15 -8.68 9.88 -5.20
CA SER A 15 -10.07 9.47 -5.03
C SER A 15 -10.52 8.54 -6.16
N THR A 16 -10.79 7.30 -5.79
CA THR A 16 -11.74 6.41 -6.46
C THR A 16 -12.65 5.94 -5.32
N ASP A 17 -13.95 5.73 -5.51
CA ASP A 17 -14.99 5.43 -4.49
C ASP A 17 -14.74 4.17 -3.61
N GLY A 18 -13.52 3.65 -3.60
CA GLY A 18 -13.08 2.50 -2.82
C GLY A 18 -12.70 2.80 -1.38
N LYS A 19 -12.77 1.77 -0.54
CA LYS A 19 -12.40 1.83 0.89
C LYS A 19 -10.88 1.93 1.00
N LEU A 20 -10.37 3.03 1.55
CA LEU A 20 -8.95 3.18 1.89
C LEU A 20 -8.76 3.06 3.41
N GLU A 21 -7.92 2.14 3.85
CA GLU A 21 -7.59 1.93 5.25
C GLU A 21 -6.08 2.03 5.49
N LYS A 22 -5.67 2.77 6.52
CA LYS A 22 -4.28 2.82 6.95
C LYS A 22 -4.00 1.68 7.94
N VAL A 23 -2.98 0.87 7.65
CA VAL A 23 -2.54 -0.23 8.52
C VAL A 23 -1.04 -0.12 8.81
N LYS A 24 -0.51 -1.08 9.58
CA LYS A 24 0.92 -1.23 9.84
C LYS A 24 1.40 -2.56 9.27
N VAL A 25 2.54 -2.53 8.58
CA VAL A 25 3.29 -3.71 8.13
C VAL A 25 4.71 -3.57 8.68
N ASN A 26 5.17 -4.54 9.47
CA ASN A 26 6.50 -4.50 10.09
C ASN A 26 6.81 -3.17 10.81
N GLY A 27 5.80 -2.57 11.46
CA GLY A 27 5.89 -1.27 12.16
C GLY A 27 5.85 -0.02 11.26
N LYS A 28 5.97 -0.18 9.94
CA LYS A 28 5.89 0.91 8.95
C LYS A 28 4.45 1.15 8.51
N ASP A 29 4.17 2.36 8.04
CA ASP A 29 2.86 2.71 7.50
C ASP A 29 2.60 1.96 6.18
N ALA A 30 1.39 1.42 6.04
CA ALA A 30 0.89 0.81 4.82
C ALA A 30 -0.55 1.25 4.55
N ALA A 31 -0.98 1.14 3.30
CA ALA A 31 -2.33 1.45 2.87
C ALA A 31 -2.99 0.19 2.29
N ILE A 32 -4.27 -0.03 2.63
CA ILE A 32 -5.10 -1.07 2.04
C ILE A 32 -6.22 -0.40 1.27
N SER A 33 -6.41 -0.83 0.02
CA SER A 33 -7.45 -0.33 -0.87
C SER A 33 -8.43 -1.45 -1.22
N ASP A 34 -9.72 -1.20 -1.01
CA ASP A 34 -10.84 -2.11 -1.28
C ASP A 34 -10.73 -3.51 -0.66
N ASP A 35 -9.97 -3.64 0.43
CA ASP A 35 -9.59 -4.92 1.03
C ASP A 35 -8.95 -5.91 0.02
N ARG A 36 -8.43 -5.39 -1.10
CA ARG A 36 -7.91 -6.16 -2.26
C ARG A 36 -6.46 -5.86 -2.60
N TYR A 37 -5.99 -4.69 -2.22
CA TYR A 37 -4.64 -4.22 -2.47
C TYR A 37 -3.99 -3.82 -1.16
N ILE A 38 -2.69 -4.03 -1.06
CA ILE A 38 -1.87 -3.47 0.01
C ILE A 38 -0.61 -2.83 -0.59
N ASP A 39 -0.37 -1.59 -0.19
CA ASP A 39 0.76 -0.76 -0.60
C ASP A 39 1.61 -0.43 0.63
N TRP A 40 2.91 -0.72 0.57
CA TRP A 40 3.83 -0.36 1.65
C TRP A 40 5.22 -0.03 1.11
N GLU A 41 5.97 0.76 1.88
CA GLU A 41 7.34 1.10 1.55
C GLU A 41 8.32 0.27 2.38
N TYR A 42 9.28 -0.35 1.70
CA TYR A 42 10.38 -1.05 2.32
C TYR A 42 11.68 -0.81 1.55
N ASP A 43 12.76 -0.51 2.27
CA ASP A 43 14.09 -0.19 1.69
C ASP A 43 14.05 0.85 0.54
N ASN A 44 13.28 1.94 0.72
CA ASN A 44 13.03 2.97 -0.30
C ASN A 44 12.38 2.45 -1.60
N VAL A 45 11.73 1.28 -1.56
CA VAL A 45 10.96 0.69 -2.66
C VAL A 45 9.49 0.62 -2.26
N LEU A 46 8.61 1.07 -3.15
CA LEU A 46 7.17 0.90 -3.00
C LEU A 46 6.78 -0.49 -3.52
N TYR A 47 6.20 -1.30 -2.64
CA TYR A 47 5.64 -2.60 -2.96
C TYR A 47 4.11 -2.50 -3.00
N GLU A 48 3.52 -3.18 -4.00
CA GLU A 48 2.07 -3.40 -4.10
C GLU A 48 1.83 -4.90 -4.20
N VAL A 49 0.84 -5.40 -3.46
CA VAL A 49 0.26 -6.73 -3.68
C VAL A 49 -1.22 -6.59 -3.99
N SER A 50 -1.63 -7.12 -5.14
CA SER A 50 -3.03 -7.34 -5.48
C SER A 50 -3.44 -8.76 -5.16
N GLY A 51 -4.35 -8.92 -4.20
CA GLY A 51 -4.94 -10.22 -3.88
C GLY A 51 -5.93 -10.71 -4.94
N LYS A 52 -6.29 -9.87 -5.92
CA LYS A 52 -7.28 -10.14 -6.98
C LYS A 52 -8.61 -10.73 -6.47
N GLY A 53 -8.98 -10.41 -5.23
CA GLY A 53 -10.18 -10.93 -4.55
C GLY A 53 -10.05 -12.37 -4.03
N ALA A 54 -8.90 -13.02 -4.18
CA ALA A 54 -8.64 -14.36 -3.64
C ALA A 54 -8.25 -14.33 -2.15
N PHE A 55 -7.63 -13.24 -1.72
CA PHE A 55 -7.13 -13.05 -0.37
C PHE A 55 -7.85 -11.90 0.32
N GLY A 56 -8.19 -12.10 1.60
CA GLY A 56 -8.72 -11.04 2.44
C GLY A 56 -7.59 -10.17 3.03
N LYS A 57 -7.99 -9.08 3.68
CA LYS A 57 -7.11 -8.12 4.36
C LYS A 57 -6.01 -8.77 5.21
N ASP A 58 -6.36 -9.73 6.06
CA ASP A 58 -5.40 -10.35 6.98
C ASP A 58 -4.30 -11.14 6.24
N GLU A 59 -4.64 -11.75 5.10
CA GLU A 59 -3.66 -12.45 4.27
C GLU A 59 -2.77 -11.49 3.50
N LEU A 60 -3.33 -10.38 3.00
CA LEU A 60 -2.54 -9.29 2.40
C LEU A 60 -1.50 -8.75 3.39
N ILE A 61 -1.89 -8.52 4.65
CA ILE A 61 -0.97 -8.07 5.70
C ILE A 61 0.13 -9.11 5.95
N LYS A 62 -0.22 -10.40 6.10
CA LYS A 62 0.78 -11.46 6.29
C LYS A 62 1.78 -11.56 5.14
N ILE A 63 1.33 -11.41 3.89
CA ILE A 63 2.21 -11.40 2.72
C ILE A 63 3.14 -10.20 2.81
N ALA A 64 2.63 -9.01 3.09
CA ALA A 64 3.44 -7.80 3.21
C ALA A 64 4.46 -7.90 4.35
N GLU A 65 4.08 -8.48 5.50
CA GLU A 65 4.98 -8.71 6.64
C GLU A 65 6.08 -9.74 6.33
N SER A 66 5.85 -10.65 5.39
CA SER A 66 6.84 -11.65 4.97
C SER A 66 8.00 -11.08 4.15
N VAL A 67 7.84 -9.87 3.59
CA VAL A 67 8.87 -9.17 2.81
C VAL A 67 9.82 -8.42 3.77
N LYS A 68 11.12 -8.65 3.59
CA LYS A 68 12.25 -8.14 4.39
C LYS A 68 13.37 -7.61 3.52
#